data_AF-F0RWN7-F1
#
_entry.id   AF-F0RWN7-F1
#
_cell.length_a   1.000
_cell.length_b   1.000
_cell.length_c   1.000
_cell.angle_alpha   90.00
_cell.angle_beta   90.00
_cell.angle_gamma   90.00
#
_symmetry.space_group_name_H-M   'P 1'
#
loop_
_entity.id
_entity.type
_entity.pdbx_description
1 polymer ?
#
loop_
_entity_poly.entity_id
_entity_poly.type
_entity_poly.pdbx_seq_one_letter_code
_entity_poly.pdbx_strand_id
1 'polypeptide(L)'
;MKYFAQLTNNEQLMLLERLVKVLKKDLGEHETIYDAVEAAINSKVDDLEDVLEIRICTECEALMVEGYCIDGGSEYYCSDTCLHEHYSREEYDAMCAGLDPTDEEELETLRSSTEEELEEMRGGSDTYFTSWEK
;
A
#
# COMPACT_ATOMS: atom_id res chain seq x y z
N MET A 1 1.40 12.53 -13.49
CA MET A 1 2.59 12.58 -14.40
C MET A 1 3.95 12.34 -13.72
N LYS A 2 4.10 12.31 -12.38
CA LYS A 2 5.40 12.06 -11.71
C LYS A 2 5.97 10.64 -11.94
N TYR A 3 5.09 9.63 -12.05
CA TYR A 3 5.48 8.23 -12.22
C TYR A 3 5.83 7.85 -13.66
N PHE A 4 5.33 8.61 -14.63
CA PHE A 4 5.63 8.36 -16.04
C PHE A 4 7.13 8.52 -16.32
N ALA A 5 7.78 9.51 -15.69
CA ALA A 5 9.20 9.81 -15.89
C ALA A 5 10.16 8.78 -15.29
N GLN A 6 9.68 7.84 -14.46
CA GLN A 6 10.49 6.80 -13.83
C GLN A 6 10.49 5.47 -14.62
N LEU A 7 9.62 5.38 -15.63
CA LEU A 7 9.52 4.24 -16.52
C LEU A 7 10.58 4.29 -17.63
N THR A 8 11.02 3.12 -18.10
CA THR A 8 11.85 3.03 -19.29
C THR A 8 11.08 3.52 -20.52
N ASN A 9 11.81 3.97 -21.55
CA ASN A 9 11.19 4.45 -22.79
C ASN A 9 10.21 3.43 -23.42
N ASN A 10 10.48 2.12 -23.26
CA ASN A 10 9.61 1.06 -23.78
C ASN A 10 8.33 0.92 -22.97
N GLU A 11 8.39 1.02 -21.64
CA GLU A 11 7.22 0.99 -20.75
C GLU A 11 6.35 2.23 -20.93
N GLN A 12 6.98 3.40 -21.04
CA GLN A 12 6.30 4.65 -21.40
C GLN A 12 5.56 4.51 -22.73
N LEU A 13 6.20 3.94 -23.76
CA LEU A 13 5.62 3.75 -25.08
C LEU A 13 4.44 2.76 -25.04
N MET A 14 4.57 1.64 -24.32
CA MET A 14 3.49 0.67 -24.16
C MET A 14 2.26 1.26 -23.47
N LEU A 15 2.45 2.07 -22.43
CA LEU A 15 1.36 2.78 -21.76
C LEU A 15 0.71 3.81 -22.68
N LEU A 16 1.50 4.61 -23.42
CA LEU A 16 0.97 5.60 -24.33
C LEU A 16 0.20 4.98 -25.50
N GLU A 17 0.70 3.89 -26.09
CA GLU A 17 0.00 3.18 -27.17
C GLU A 17 -1.34 2.59 -26.70
N ARG A 18 -1.38 2.09 -25.47
CA ARG A 18 -2.59 1.53 -24.86
C ARG A 18 -3.58 2.64 -24.52
N LEU A 19 -3.13 3.76 -23.97
CA LEU A 19 -3.93 4.96 -23.73
C LEU A 19 -4.54 5.46 -25.04
N VAL A 20 -3.75 5.61 -26.11
CA VAL A 20 -4.22 6.07 -27.43
C VAL A 20 -5.28 5.12 -28.02
N LYS A 21 -5.17 3.80 -27.81
CA LYS A 21 -6.19 2.84 -28.26
C LYS A 21 -7.52 3.00 -27.51
N VAL A 22 -7.46 3.26 -26.20
CA VAL A 22 -8.65 3.50 -25.36
C VAL A 22 -9.30 4.82 -25.75
N LEU A 23 -8.52 5.90 -25.85
CA LEU A 23 -9.03 7.22 -26.26
C LEU A 23 -9.69 7.19 -27.65
N LYS A 24 -9.15 6.42 -28.59
CA LYS A 24 -9.75 6.22 -29.92
C LYS A 24 -11.07 5.45 -29.89
N LYS A 25 -11.32 4.64 -28.86
CA LYS A 25 -12.56 3.88 -28.68
C LYS A 25 -13.66 4.77 -28.11
N ASP A 26 -13.31 5.69 -27.22
CA ASP A 26 -14.27 6.47 -26.40
C ASP A 26 -14.54 7.89 -26.97
N LEU A 27 -13.78 8.33 -27.97
CA LEU A 27 -13.92 9.63 -28.66
C LEU A 27 -15.30 9.88 -29.34
N GLY A 28 -16.19 8.88 -29.38
CA GLY A 28 -17.56 9.02 -29.88
C GLY A 28 -18.61 9.38 -28.82
N GLU A 29 -18.27 9.29 -27.53
CA GLU A 29 -19.25 9.33 -26.42
C GLU A 29 -19.09 10.55 -25.49
N HIS A 30 -18.03 11.35 -25.66
CA HIS A 30 -17.70 12.46 -24.77
C HIS A 30 -17.70 13.82 -25.49
N GLU A 31 -18.19 14.86 -24.81
CA GLU A 31 -18.38 16.21 -25.34
C GLU A 31 -17.04 16.90 -25.67
N THR A 32 -15.99 16.60 -24.89
CA THR A 32 -14.63 17.08 -25.17
C THR A 32 -13.59 15.96 -25.07
N ILE A 33 -12.45 16.19 -25.72
CA ILE A 33 -11.27 15.32 -25.63
C ILE A 33 -10.76 15.25 -24.18
N TYR A 34 -10.90 16.33 -23.41
CA TYR A 34 -10.47 16.37 -22.02
C TYR A 34 -11.29 15.41 -21.16
N ASP A 35 -12.62 15.43 -21.30
CA ASP A 35 -13.52 14.56 -20.52
C ASP A 35 -13.32 13.08 -20.88
N ALA A 36 -13.09 12.78 -22.17
CA ALA A 36 -12.76 11.42 -22.63
C ALA A 36 -11.43 10.93 -22.04
N VAL A 37 -10.43 11.81 -21.97
CA VAL A 37 -9.12 11.49 -21.41
C VAL A 37 -9.19 11.30 -19.90
N GLU A 38 -9.89 12.18 -19.20
CA GLU A 38 -10.07 12.11 -17.76
C GLU A 38 -10.84 10.85 -17.35
N ALA A 39 -11.95 10.54 -18.03
CA ALA A 39 -12.72 9.33 -17.78
C ALA A 39 -11.91 8.05 -18.07
N ALA A 40 -11.18 8.00 -19.19
CA ALA A 40 -10.34 6.86 -19.55
C ALA A 40 -9.15 6.67 -18.60
N ILE A 41 -8.55 7.76 -18.10
CA ILE A 41 -7.49 7.68 -17.09
C ILE A 41 -8.06 7.16 -15.78
N ASN A 42 -9.13 7.76 -15.26
CA ASN A 42 -9.69 7.37 -13.96
C ASN A 42 -10.21 5.92 -13.97
N SER A 43 -10.95 5.51 -15.01
CA SER A 43 -11.38 4.11 -15.17
C SER A 43 -10.23 3.12 -15.24
N LYS A 44 -9.04 3.54 -15.71
CA LYS A 44 -7.87 2.66 -15.80
C LYS A 44 -6.95 2.74 -14.59
N VAL A 45 -6.99 3.83 -13.83
CA VAL A 45 -6.30 3.95 -12.54
C VAL A 45 -6.92 2.98 -11.54
N ASP A 46 -8.24 2.90 -11.50
CA ASP A 46 -8.97 1.91 -10.68
C ASP A 46 -8.56 0.47 -11.07
N ASP A 47 -8.48 0.17 -12.37
CA ASP A 47 -8.00 -1.14 -12.87
C ASP A 47 -6.50 -1.39 -12.61
N LEU A 48 -5.69 -0.34 -12.41
CA LEU A 48 -4.23 -0.44 -12.23
C LEU A 48 -3.85 -0.59 -10.75
N GLU A 49 -4.65 -0.08 -9.81
CA GLU A 49 -4.46 -0.35 -8.38
C GLU A 49 -4.49 -1.86 -8.09
N ASP A 50 -5.48 -2.56 -8.64
CA ASP A 50 -5.63 -4.01 -8.48
C ASP A 50 -4.56 -4.83 -9.24
N VAL A 51 -4.00 -4.31 -10.34
CA VAL A 51 -3.06 -5.04 -11.22
C VAL A 51 -1.60 -4.81 -10.84
N LEU A 52 -1.26 -3.65 -10.28
CA LEU A 52 0.11 -3.30 -9.93
C LEU A 52 0.46 -3.57 -8.47
N GLU A 53 -0.51 -4.05 -7.67
CA GLU A 53 -0.34 -4.31 -6.25
C GLU A 53 0.41 -3.16 -5.54
N ILE A 54 0.02 -1.92 -5.83
CA ILE A 54 0.70 -0.73 -5.30
C ILE A 54 0.15 -0.44 -3.91
N ARG A 55 1.03 -0.32 -2.93
CA ARG A 55 0.67 0.09 -1.57
C ARG A 55 1.00 1.56 -1.40
N ILE A 56 0.10 2.27 -0.73
CA ILE A 56 0.21 3.71 -0.46
C ILE A 56 0.22 3.89 1.04
N CYS A 57 1.16 4.68 1.55
CA CYS A 57 1.24 5.00 2.97
C CYS A 57 -0.02 5.76 3.40
N THR A 58 -0.70 5.26 4.42
CA THR A 58 -1.90 5.87 5.01
C THR A 58 -1.60 7.26 5.58
N GLU A 59 -0.41 7.47 6.14
CA GLU A 59 -0.05 8.77 6.76
C GLU A 59 0.39 9.83 5.74
N CYS A 60 1.29 9.48 4.81
CA CYS A 60 1.94 10.46 3.94
C CYS A 60 1.62 10.33 2.45
N GLU A 61 0.75 9.38 2.08
CA GLU A 61 0.30 9.11 0.71
C GLU A 61 1.43 8.75 -0.27
N ALA A 62 2.62 8.41 0.24
CA ALA A 62 3.75 8.00 -0.57
C ALA A 62 3.60 6.55 -1.06
N LEU A 63 4.05 6.27 -2.28
CA LEU A 63 4.13 4.90 -2.78
C LEU A 63 5.14 4.09 -1.98
N MET A 64 4.80 2.84 -1.71
CA MET A 64 5.58 1.91 -0.90
C MET A 64 6.05 0.72 -1.74
N VAL A 65 7.33 0.39 -1.58
CA VAL A 65 7.93 -0.87 -2.04
C VAL A 65 8.28 -1.79 -0.86
N GLU A 66 8.28 -1.24 0.34
CA GLU A 66 8.40 -1.93 1.61
C GLU A 66 7.71 -1.08 2.69
N GLY A 67 7.38 -1.70 3.81
CA GLY A 67 6.80 -1.03 4.95
C GLY A 67 5.95 -1.94 5.83
N TYR A 68 5.23 -1.30 6.72
CA TYR A 68 4.34 -1.92 7.69
C TYR A 68 2.97 -2.15 7.07
N CYS A 69 2.44 -3.36 7.21
CA CYS A 69 1.07 -3.76 6.90
C CYS A 69 0.35 -3.98 8.23
N ILE A 70 -0.80 -3.34 8.42
CA ILE A 70 -1.64 -3.51 9.63
C ILE A 70 -2.89 -4.28 9.23
N ASP A 71 -3.24 -5.31 10.03
CA ASP A 71 -4.50 -6.06 9.92
C ASP A 71 -4.85 -6.48 8.48
N GLY A 72 -3.90 -7.12 7.79
CA GLY A 72 -4.12 -7.72 6.47
C GLY A 72 -4.26 -6.70 5.34
N GLY A 73 -3.86 -5.45 5.59
CA GLY A 73 -3.90 -4.36 4.62
C GLY A 73 -4.96 -3.30 4.90
N SER A 74 -5.54 -3.29 6.10
CA SER A 74 -6.38 -2.19 6.57
C SER A 74 -5.64 -0.85 6.55
N GLU A 75 -4.36 -0.85 6.92
CA GLU A 75 -3.48 0.33 6.88
C GLU A 75 -2.06 -0.03 6.44
N TYR A 76 -1.34 0.94 5.86
CA TYR A 76 0.05 0.80 5.44
C TYR A 76 0.92 1.98 5.88
N TYR A 77 2.13 1.72 6.37
CA TYR A 77 3.06 2.78 6.77
C TYR A 77 4.45 2.59 6.15
N CYS A 78 4.99 3.62 5.53
CA CYS A 78 6.26 3.54 4.79
C CYS A 78 7.52 3.58 5.67
N SER A 79 7.39 3.95 6.95
CA SER A 79 8.53 4.14 7.85
C SER A 79 8.10 4.12 9.32
N ASP A 80 9.06 3.91 10.22
CA ASP A 80 8.85 4.02 11.68
C ASP A 80 8.22 5.35 12.06
N THR A 81 8.63 6.45 11.41
CA THR A 81 8.08 7.77 11.69
C THR A 81 6.60 7.81 11.37
N CYS A 82 6.19 7.36 10.18
CA CYS A 82 4.76 7.33 9.81
C CYS A 82 3.96 6.37 10.68
N LEU A 83 4.52 5.22 11.04
CA LEU A 83 3.86 4.24 11.92
C LEU A 83 3.64 4.82 13.33
N HIS A 84 4.68 5.45 13.89
CA HIS A 84 4.68 5.91 15.29
C HIS A 84 3.94 7.24 15.52
N GLU A 85 3.36 7.84 14.48
CA GLU A 85 2.30 8.84 14.66
C GLU A 85 0.96 8.20 15.10
N HIS A 86 0.78 6.90 14.86
CA HIS A 86 -0.48 6.18 15.15
C HIS A 86 -0.32 5.07 16.20
N TYR A 87 0.79 4.34 16.15
CA TYR A 87 1.06 3.20 17.04
C TYR A 87 2.42 3.35 17.71
N SER A 88 2.48 3.29 19.03
CA SER A 88 3.74 3.13 19.74
C SER A 88 4.43 1.82 19.32
N ARG A 89 5.73 1.73 19.62
CA ARG A 89 6.50 0.50 19.36
C ARG A 89 5.87 -0.71 20.07
N GLU A 90 5.41 -0.52 21.30
CA GLU A 90 4.81 -1.58 22.09
C GLU A 90 3.48 -2.06 21.50
N GLU A 91 2.61 -1.12 21.10
CA GLU A 91 1.34 -1.46 20.45
C GLU A 91 1.57 -2.20 19.13
N TYR A 92 2.56 -1.78 18.33
CA TYR A 92 2.90 -2.49 17.11
C TYR A 92 3.46 -3.89 17.37
N ASP A 93 4.34 -4.05 18.36
CA ASP A 93 4.88 -5.36 18.72
C ASP A 93 3.78 -6.31 19.22
N ALA A 94 2.78 -5.80 19.97
CA ALA A 94 1.60 -6.55 20.38
C ALA A 94 0.77 -7.01 19.18
N MET A 95 0.43 -6.10 18.26
CA MET A 95 -0.30 -6.47 17.03
C MET A 95 0.45 -7.52 16.21
N CYS A 96 1.78 -7.38 16.09
CA CYS A 96 2.61 -8.38 15.42
C CYS A 96 2.56 -9.74 16.11
N ALA A 97 2.50 -9.80 17.44
CA ALA A 97 2.37 -11.04 18.20
C ALA A 97 0.93 -11.61 18.20
N GLY A 98 -0.03 -10.94 17.55
CA GLY A 98 -1.44 -11.34 17.54
C GLY A 98 -2.19 -10.99 18.83
N LEU A 99 -1.67 -10.03 19.59
CA LEU A 99 -2.26 -9.51 20.83
C LEU A 99 -3.04 -8.21 20.55
N ASP A 100 -4.03 -7.91 21.40
CA ASP A 100 -4.78 -6.66 21.43
C ASP A 100 -3.93 -5.55 22.07
N PRO A 101 -3.49 -4.53 21.30
CA PRO A 101 -2.66 -3.45 21.82
C PRO A 101 -3.41 -2.54 22.82
N THR A 102 -4.73 -2.67 22.95
CA THR A 102 -5.56 -1.91 23.88
C THR A 102 -5.78 -2.61 25.23
N ASP A 103 -5.36 -3.88 25.36
CA ASP A 103 -5.47 -4.66 26.60
C ASP A 103 -4.13 -4.67 27.36
N GLU A 104 -4.12 -4.06 28.56
CA GLU A 104 -2.92 -3.97 29.40
C GLU A 104 -2.43 -5.35 29.90
N GLU A 105 -3.31 -6.35 30.05
CA GLU A 105 -2.88 -7.70 30.45
C GLU A 105 -2.10 -8.39 29.32
N GLU A 106 -2.49 -8.14 28.07
CA GLU A 106 -1.77 -8.63 26.90
C GLU A 106 -0.45 -7.86 26.68
N LEU A 107 -0.42 -6.55 26.95
CA LEU A 107 0.83 -5.77 26.94
C LEU A 107 1.81 -6.23 28.03
N GLU A 108 1.34 -6.54 29.24
CA GLU A 108 2.21 -7.10 30.28
C GLU A 108 2.75 -8.48 29.89
N THR A 109 1.93 -9.28 29.20
CA THR A 109 2.38 -10.55 28.61
C THR A 109 3.54 -10.30 27.65
N LEU A 110 3.38 -9.36 26.71
CA LEU A 110 4.44 -8.96 25.78
C LEU A 110 5.73 -8.50 26.49
N ARG A 111 5.61 -7.63 27.51
CA ARG A 111 6.76 -7.15 28.31
C ARG A 111 7.48 -8.27 29.06
N SER A 112 6.74 -9.31 29.46
CA SER A 112 7.27 -10.46 30.20
C SER A 112 7.86 -11.54 29.30
N SER A 113 7.46 -11.57 28.03
CA SER A 113 7.94 -12.54 27.04
C SER A 113 9.36 -12.25 26.59
N THR A 114 10.06 -13.32 26.21
CA THR A 114 11.36 -13.24 25.56
C THR A 114 11.21 -12.99 24.05
N GLU A 115 12.25 -12.46 23.41
CA GLU A 115 12.25 -12.23 21.96
C GLU A 115 11.97 -13.52 21.16
N GLU A 116 12.48 -14.66 21.64
CA GLU A 116 12.27 -15.97 21.01
C GLU A 116 10.79 -16.40 21.08
N GLU A 117 10.13 -16.21 22.22
CA GLU A 117 8.69 -16.48 22.38
C GLU A 117 7.85 -15.53 21.51
N LEU A 118 8.25 -14.25 21.41
CA LEU A 118 7.58 -13.27 20.56
C LEU A 118 7.70 -13.65 19.07
N GLU A 119 8.88 -14.05 18.60
CA GLU A 119 9.07 -14.50 17.21
C GLU A 119 8.22 -15.73 16.86
N GLU A 120 8.06 -16.67 17.79
CA GLU A 120 7.15 -17.82 17.60
C GLU A 120 5.68 -17.38 17.44
N MET A 121 5.27 -16.31 18.13
CA MET A 121 3.91 -15.77 18.03
C MET A 121 3.70 -14.90 16.79
N ARG A 122 4.73 -14.20 16.30
CA ARG A 122 4.61 -13.28 15.14
C ARG A 122 4.20 -13.96 13.83
N GLY A 123 4.35 -15.28 13.71
CA GLY A 123 4.03 -16.04 12.49
C GLY A 123 2.54 -16.16 12.16
N GLY A 124 1.63 -15.73 13.04
CA GLY A 124 0.19 -15.89 12.87
C GLY A 124 -0.62 -14.60 12.76
N SER A 125 0.00 -13.41 12.88
CA SER A 125 -0.73 -12.14 12.81
C SER A 125 -0.83 -11.61 11.38
N ASP A 126 -1.87 -10.80 11.15
CA ASP A 126 -2.06 -10.07 9.89
C ASP A 126 -1.28 -8.73 9.88
N THR A 127 -0.45 -8.48 10.90
CA THR A 127 0.34 -7.24 11.06
C THR A 127 1.83 -7.53 10.99
N TYR A 128 2.51 -6.99 9.99
CA TYR A 128 3.91 -7.31 9.73
C TYR A 128 4.63 -6.24 8.90
N PHE A 129 5.95 -6.20 8.99
CA PHE A 129 6.78 -5.47 8.03
C PHE A 129 7.14 -6.39 6.87
N THR A 130 7.04 -5.89 5.64
CA THR A 130 7.45 -6.65 4.45
C THR A 130 8.01 -5.75 3.36
N SER A 131 8.71 -6.37 2.42
CA SER A 131 9.02 -5.78 1.12
C SER A 131 8.21 -6.47 0.04
N TRP A 132 7.60 -5.68 -0.83
CA TRP A 132 6.83 -6.18 -1.96
C TRP A 132 7.72 -6.17 -3.20
N GLU A 133 7.86 -7.33 -3.85
CA GLU A 133 8.61 -7.44 -5.09
C GLU A 133 7.95 -6.59 -6.19
N LYS A 134 8.80 -6.01 -7.07
CA LYS A 134 8.37 -5.23 -8.24
C LYS A 134 8.13 -6.11 -9.45
#